data_AF-A0A7W1B3Y5-F1
#
_entry.id   AF-A0A7W1B3Y5-F1
#
_cell.length_a   1.000
_cell.length_b   1.000
_cell.length_c   1.000
_cell.angle_alpha   90.00
_cell.angle_beta   90.00
_cell.angle_gamma   90.00
#
_symmetry.space_group_name_H-M   'P 1'
#
loop_
_entity.id
_entity.type
_entity.pdbx_description
1 polymer ?
#
loop_
_entity_poly.entity_id
_entity_poly.type
_entity_poly.pdbx_seq_one_letter_code
_entity_poly.pdbx_strand_id
1 'polypeptide(L)'
;MQIAFGWRDSHLHAFTSGDGQRWFEERSLDDGLDGRDEREATLADVLTKQSGPLLHEYDFGDSWEHLIELIDTVTAGPGNSPPQLISGERRGPFEDSGGAGGTAAAQAAMRS
;
A
#
# COMPACT_ATOMS: atom_id res chain seq x y z
N MET A 1 2.63 1.05 -4.82
CA MET A 1 2.15 -0.36 -4.74
C MET A 1 1.40 -0.81 -6.01
N GLN A 2 0.72 0.10 -6.72
CA GLN A 2 -0.14 -0.23 -7.87
C GLN A 2 0.52 -1.06 -9.00
N ILE A 3 1.74 -0.70 -9.42
CA ILE A 3 2.45 -1.39 -10.52
C ILE A 3 2.77 -2.85 -10.18
N ALA A 4 2.96 -3.18 -8.90
CA ALA A 4 3.25 -4.56 -8.48
C ALA A 4 2.01 -5.47 -8.54
N PHE A 5 0.79 -4.88 -8.51
CA PHE A 5 -0.48 -5.61 -8.54
C PHE A 5 -1.28 -5.41 -9.85
N GLY A 6 -0.86 -4.51 -10.72
CA GLY A 6 -1.55 -4.22 -11.99
C GLY A 6 -2.80 -3.34 -11.85
N TRP A 7 -2.97 -2.67 -10.70
CA TRP A 7 -4.12 -1.81 -10.41
C TRP A 7 -4.00 -0.44 -11.07
N ARG A 8 -5.14 0.16 -11.43
CA ARG A 8 -5.22 1.38 -12.24
C ARG A 8 -5.29 2.67 -11.43
N ASP A 9 -4.97 2.61 -10.14
CA ASP A 9 -4.99 3.79 -9.26
C ASP A 9 -6.35 4.51 -9.25
N SER A 10 -7.43 3.74 -9.37
CA SER A 10 -8.79 4.26 -9.61
C SER A 10 -9.64 4.39 -8.34
N HIS A 11 -9.10 4.02 -7.17
CA HIS A 11 -9.79 3.99 -5.88
C HIS A 11 -8.98 4.73 -4.82
N LEU A 12 -9.68 5.26 -3.81
CA LEU A 12 -9.08 5.95 -2.67
C LEU A 12 -8.15 5.00 -1.90
N HIS A 13 -7.07 5.55 -1.36
CA HIS A 13 -6.15 4.82 -0.50
C HIS A 13 -5.67 5.69 0.66
N ALA A 14 -5.11 5.04 1.67
CA ALA A 14 -4.46 5.71 2.79
C ALA A 14 -3.21 4.96 3.22
N PHE A 15 -2.22 5.71 3.69
CA PHE A 15 -1.13 5.17 4.50
C PHE A 15 -1.37 5.48 5.97
N THR A 16 -1.09 4.53 6.86
CA THR A 16 -1.23 4.70 8.32
C THR A 16 0.05 4.21 9.01
N SER A 17 0.68 5.06 9.81
CA SER A 17 1.85 4.69 10.62
C SER A 17 1.43 4.01 11.93
N GLY A 18 2.38 3.35 12.59
CA GLY A 18 2.15 2.66 13.86
C GLY A 18 1.66 3.56 15.00
N ASP A 19 1.85 4.88 14.91
CA ASP A 19 1.33 5.88 15.87
C ASP A 19 -0.05 6.45 15.47
N GLY A 20 -0.63 5.98 14.36
CA GLY A 20 -1.96 6.33 13.90
C GLY A 20 -2.04 7.57 13.00
N GLN A 21 -0.92 8.20 12.63
CA GLN A 21 -0.94 9.26 11.61
C GLN A 21 -1.34 8.65 10.26
N ARG A 22 -2.29 9.31 9.59
CA ARG A 22 -2.77 8.93 8.25
C ARG A 22 -2.34 9.92 7.18
N TRP A 23 -2.04 9.41 5.99
CA TRP A 23 -1.77 10.19 4.79
C TRP A 23 -2.74 9.80 3.67
N PHE A 24 -3.22 10.80 2.95
CA PHE A 24 -4.18 10.67 1.85
C PHE A 24 -3.73 11.53 0.66
N GLU A 25 -4.33 11.29 -0.51
CA GLU A 25 -4.25 12.22 -1.62
C GLU A 25 -4.92 13.58 -1.28
N GLU A 26 -4.45 14.67 -1.89
CA GLU A 26 -4.99 16.02 -1.69
C GLU A 26 -6.52 16.09 -1.84
N ARG A 27 -7.06 15.41 -2.85
CA ARG A 27 -8.51 15.38 -3.12
C ARG A 27 -9.31 14.75 -1.97
N SER A 28 -8.76 13.72 -1.33
CA SER A 28 -9.38 13.06 -0.19
C SER A 28 -9.47 14.00 1.02
N LEU A 29 -8.48 14.87 1.20
CA LEU A 29 -8.48 15.90 2.25
C LEU A 29 -9.53 16.98 1.93
N ASP A 30 -9.62 17.41 0.68
CA ASP A 30 -10.64 18.38 0.22
C ASP A 30 -12.08 17.84 0.44
N ASP A 31 -12.26 16.53 0.29
CA ASP A 31 -13.53 15.83 0.56
C ASP A 31 -13.79 15.62 2.07
N GLY A 32 -12.89 16.09 2.94
CA GLY A 32 -13.08 16.19 4.39
C GLY A 32 -12.49 15.04 5.21
N LEU A 33 -11.62 14.21 4.64
CA LEU A 33 -10.87 13.20 5.41
C LEU A 33 -9.78 13.87 6.26
N ASP A 34 -9.70 13.45 7.53
CA ASP A 34 -8.74 13.99 8.49
C ASP A 34 -7.40 13.25 8.41
N GLY A 35 -6.34 13.99 8.09
CA GLY A 35 -5.00 13.46 7.89
C GLY A 35 -4.04 14.47 7.27
N ARG A 36 -2.94 13.96 6.70
CA ARG A 36 -1.94 14.76 5.97
C ARG A 36 -1.94 14.41 4.49
N ASP A 37 -1.43 15.33 3.68
CA ASP A 37 -1.19 15.06 2.27
C ASP A 37 0.00 14.10 2.12
N GLU A 38 -0.18 13.02 1.38
CA GLU A 38 0.87 12.03 1.13
C GLU A 38 2.10 12.61 0.43
N ARG A 39 1.96 13.73 -0.28
CA ARG A 39 3.05 14.44 -0.95
C ARG A 39 3.95 15.21 0.03
N GLU A 40 3.53 15.37 1.28
CA GLU A 40 4.30 16.06 2.32
C GLU A 40 5.32 15.16 3.04
N ALA A 41 5.28 13.85 2.79
CA ALA A 41 6.14 12.87 3.45
C ALA A 41 6.82 11.93 2.44
N THR A 42 8.08 11.59 2.71
CA THR A 42 8.77 10.54 1.95
C THR A 42 8.75 9.22 2.70
N LEU A 43 8.95 8.09 2.00
CA LEU A 43 9.11 6.78 2.64
C LEU A 43 10.24 6.77 3.69
N ALA A 44 11.30 7.56 3.48
CA ALA A 44 12.41 7.64 4.43
C ALA A 44 12.04 8.36 5.73
N ASP A 45 11.06 9.27 5.68
CA ASP A 45 10.57 9.99 6.86
C ASP A 45 9.67 9.11 7.73
N VAL A 46 8.85 8.28 7.10
CA VAL A 46 7.78 7.53 7.79
C VAL A 46 8.14 6.07 8.09
N LEU A 47 9.05 5.48 7.32
CA LEU A 47 9.42 4.06 7.39
C LEU A 47 10.88 3.93 7.87
N THR A 48 11.04 4.04 9.17
CA THR A 48 12.31 3.92 9.89
C THR A 48 12.32 2.64 10.73
N LYS A 49 13.50 2.20 11.19
CA LYS A 49 13.59 1.03 12.09
C LYS A 49 12.85 1.25 13.42
N GLN A 50 12.58 2.50 13.79
CA GLN A 50 11.95 2.89 15.04
C GLN A 50 10.44 3.16 14.90
N SER A 51 9.98 3.58 13.71
CA SER A 51 8.55 3.88 13.47
C SER A 51 7.70 2.63 13.25
N GLY A 52 8.33 1.48 12.94
CA GLY A 52 7.62 0.23 12.71
C GLY A 52 7.01 0.15 11.31
N PRO A 53 6.07 -0.79 11.08
CA PRO A 53 5.44 -0.96 9.78
C PRO A 53 4.50 0.19 9.42
N LEU A 54 4.34 0.42 8.12
CA LEU A 54 3.34 1.30 7.55
C LEU A 54 2.22 0.44 6.95
N LEU A 55 0.97 0.73 7.31
CA LEU A 55 -0.20 0.10 6.71
C LEU A 55 -0.63 0.90 5.49
N HIS A 56 -0.87 0.23 4.37
CA HIS A 56 -1.46 0.82 3.17
C HIS A 56 -2.79 0.16 2.89
N GLU A 57 -3.88 0.91 3.05
CA GLU A 57 -5.23 0.48 2.72
C GLU A 57 -5.58 1.01 1.33
N TYR A 58 -6.01 0.13 0.45
CA TYR A 58 -6.47 0.46 -0.89
C TYR A 58 -7.94 0.08 -1.05
N ASP A 59 -8.72 0.96 -1.67
CA ASP A 59 -10.17 0.85 -1.83
C ASP A 59 -10.89 0.71 -0.47
N PHE A 60 -11.37 1.82 0.09
CA PHE A 60 -12.09 1.80 1.38
C PHE A 60 -13.42 1.02 1.36
N GLY A 61 -13.93 0.63 0.18
CA GLY A 61 -15.07 -0.28 0.09
C GLY A 61 -14.68 -1.73 0.36
N ASP A 62 -13.59 -2.18 -0.27
CA ASP A 62 -13.07 -3.55 -0.19
C ASP A 62 -12.05 -3.76 0.94
N SER A 63 -11.44 -2.68 1.43
CA SER A 63 -10.42 -2.60 2.48
C SER A 63 -9.22 -3.53 2.24
N TRP A 64 -8.52 -3.33 1.12
CA TRP A 64 -7.29 -4.07 0.83
C TRP A 64 -6.12 -3.54 1.63
N GLU A 65 -5.80 -4.22 2.71
CA GLU A 65 -4.69 -3.87 3.59
C GLU A 65 -3.37 -4.52 3.18
N HIS A 66 -2.33 -3.69 3.06
CA HIS A 66 -0.95 -4.10 2.82
C HIS A 66 -0.05 -3.60 3.95
N LEU A 67 0.66 -4.50 4.61
CA LEU A 67 1.70 -4.14 5.56
C LEU A 67 3.02 -3.90 4.82
N ILE A 68 3.62 -2.72 5.04
CA ILE A 68 4.89 -2.33 4.45
C ILE A 68 5.93 -2.26 5.57
N GLU A 69 6.94 -3.12 5.48
CA GLU A 69 8.00 -3.26 6.48
C GLU A 69 9.37 -2.84 5.91
N LEU A 70 10.14 -2.09 6.69
CA LEU A 70 11.54 -1.81 6.36
C LEU A 70 12.41 -3.01 6.73
N ILE A 71 12.85 -3.76 5.72
CA ILE A 71 13.76 -4.90 5.92
C ILE A 71 15.21 -4.41 6.02
N ASP A 72 15.64 -3.53 5.12
CA ASP A 72 16.99 -2.97 5.12
C ASP A 72 17.07 -1.63 4.37
N THR A 73 18.14 -0.87 4.63
CA THR A 73 18.47 0.39 3.95
C THR A 73 19.83 0.26 3.28
N VAL A 74 19.89 0.46 1.96
CA VAL A 74 21.14 0.42 1.20
C VAL A 74 21.44 1.78 0.60
N THR A 75 22.71 2.18 0.59
CA THR A 75 23.14 3.41 -0.09
C THR A 75 22.98 3.24 -1.60
N ALA A 76 22.21 4.11 -2.24
CA ALA A 76 22.08 4.09 -3.70
C ALA A 76 23.46 4.31 -4.37
N GLY A 77 23.80 3.45 -5.34
CA GLY A 77 24.95 3.66 -6.21
C GLY A 77 24.72 4.82 -7.19
N PRO A 78 25.74 5.23 -7.97
CA PRO A 78 25.58 6.29 -8.96
C PRO A 78 24.53 5.92 -10.02
N GLY A 79 23.43 6.68 -10.05
CA GLY A 79 22.27 6.47 -10.91
C GLY A 79 21.01 6.20 -10.08
N ASN A 80 19.96 7.01 -10.26
CA ASN A 80 18.63 6.77 -9.68
C ASN A 80 18.12 5.42 -10.18
N SER A 81 18.33 4.38 -9.37
CA SER A 81 17.76 3.07 -9.66
C SER A 81 16.26 3.15 -9.38
N PRO A 82 15.39 2.85 -10.36
CA PRO A 82 13.95 2.82 -10.12
C PRO A 82 13.63 1.73 -9.08
N PRO A 83 12.45 1.78 -8.43
CA PRO A 83 11.98 0.72 -7.56
C PRO A 83 12.01 -0.63 -8.30
N GLN A 84 12.63 -1.64 -7.70
CA GLN A 84 12.72 -2.99 -8.27
C GLN A 84 11.90 -3.96 -7.43
N LEU A 85 11.11 -4.80 -8.07
CA LEU A 85 10.49 -5.95 -7.43
C LEU A 85 11.53 -7.06 -7.30
N ILE A 86 12.05 -7.27 -6.09
CA ILE A 86 13.14 -8.22 -5.82
C ILE A 86 12.59 -9.65 -5.68
N SER A 87 11.39 -9.80 -5.13
CA SER A 87 10.67 -11.08 -5.01
C SER A 87 9.18 -10.84 -4.79
N GLY A 88 8.36 -11.84 -5.08
CA GLY A 88 6.93 -11.86 -4.81
C GLY A 88 6.40 -13.29 -4.86
N GLU A 89 5.47 -13.63 -3.97
CA GLU A 89 4.86 -14.96 -3.91
C GLU A 89 3.32 -14.82 -3.86
N ARG A 90 2.63 -15.73 -4.56
CA ARG A 90 1.17 -15.75 -4.82
C ARG A 90 0.70 -14.74 -5.87
N ARG A 91 -0.45 -15.02 -6.48
CA ARG A 91 -1.13 -14.11 -7.40
C ARG A 91 -1.71 -12.97 -6.55
N GLY A 92 -1.40 -11.71 -6.90
CA GLY A 92 -2.02 -10.54 -6.28
C GLY A 92 -3.55 -10.59 -6.43
N PRO A 93 -4.31 -10.05 -5.47
CA PRO A 93 -5.76 -10.00 -5.58
C PRO A 93 -6.18 -9.22 -6.84
N PHE A 94 -7.19 -9.73 -7.56
CA PHE A 94 -7.75 -8.99 -8.70
C PHE A 94 -8.43 -7.72 -8.17
N GLU A 95 -8.38 -6.64 -8.95
CA GLU A 95 -9.22 -5.45 -8.76
C GLU A 95 -10.70 -5.91 -8.64
N ASP A 96 -11.47 -5.34 -7.71
CA ASP A 96 -12.87 -5.70 -7.41
C ASP A 96 -13.14 -7.14 -6.90
N SER A 97 -12.19 -7.77 -6.20
CA SER A 97 -12.42 -9.14 -5.67
C SER A 97 -13.26 -9.19 -4.37
N GLY A 98 -13.66 -8.04 -3.78
CA GLY A 98 -14.43 -8.00 -2.53
C GLY A 98 -13.56 -8.16 -1.27
N GLY A 99 -12.38 -7.54 -1.25
CA GLY A 99 -11.45 -7.62 -0.13
C GLY A 99 -10.80 -9.00 0.09
N ALA A 100 -9.93 -9.12 1.10
CA ALA A 100 -9.20 -10.37 1.41
C ALA A 100 -10.14 -11.58 1.63
N GLY A 101 -11.38 -11.31 2.08
CA GLY A 101 -12.44 -12.31 2.23
C GLY A 101 -12.99 -12.86 0.91
N GLY A 102 -13.16 -12.02 -0.11
CA GLY A 102 -13.65 -12.44 -1.43
C GLY A 102 -12.63 -13.25 -2.23
N THR A 103 -11.34 -12.92 -2.14
CA THR A 103 -10.26 -13.69 -2.80
C THR A 103 -10.08 -15.09 -2.20
N ALA A 104 -10.27 -15.26 -0.89
CA ALA A 104 -10.23 -16.59 -0.26
C ALA A 104 -11.35 -17.51 -0.78
N ALA A 105 -12.55 -16.97 -1.00
CA ALA A 105 -13.68 -17.71 -1.56
C ALA A 105 -13.45 -18.08 -3.04
N ALA A 106 -12.91 -17.16 -3.85
CA ALA A 106 -12.59 -17.43 -5.25
C ALA A 106 -11.48 -18.51 -5.43
N GLN A 107 -10.48 -18.51 -4.55
CA GLN A 107 -9.42 -19.55 -4.56
C GLN A 107 -9.95 -20.93 -4.11
N ALA A 108 -10.97 -20.98 -3.25
CA ALA A 108 -11.64 -22.23 -2.87
C ALA A 108 -12.47 -22.81 -4.03
N ALA A 109 -13.14 -21.95 -4.83
CA ALA A 109 -13.98 -22.38 -5.94
C ALA A 109 -13.19 -22.93 -7.16
N MET A 110 -11.92 -22.58 -7.31
CA MET A 110 -11.03 -23.12 -8.37
C MET A 110 -10.34 -24.44 -7.98
N ARG A 111 -10.65 -24.99 -6.81
CA ARG A 111 -10.12 -26.28 -6.32
C ARG A 111 -11.16 -27.39 -6.20
N SER A 112 -12.39 -27.18 -6.72
CA SER A 112 -13.45 -28.20 -6.81
C SER A 112 -13.66 -28.68 -8.24
#